data_AF-A0A2K9VQT7-F1
#
_entry.id   AF-A0A2K9VQT7-F1
#
_cell.length_a   1.000
_cell.length_b   1.000
_cell.length_c   1.000
_cell.angle_alpha   90.00
_cell.angle_beta   90.00
_cell.angle_gamma   90.00
#
_symmetry.space_group_name_H-M   'P 1'
#
loop_
_entity.id
_entity.type
_entity.pdbx_description
1 polymer ?
#
loop_
_entity_poly.entity_id
_entity_poly.type
_entity_poly.pdbx_seq_one_letter_code
_entity_poly.pdbx_strand_id
1 'polypeptide(L)' 'STFNAWTTGQWHVSHTPAPMFTTTIILAIMLKLGIAPTHAWYPEVLQGSTLSTALIISTWQKFAPLAL' A
#
# COMPACT_ATOMS: atom_id res chain seq x y z
N SER A 1 6.99 7.49 -6.46
CA SER A 1 8.05 8.50 -6.68
C SER A 1 8.89 8.19 -7.92
N THR A 2 9.32 6.94 -8.17
CA THR A 2 10.19 6.60 -9.33
C THR A 2 9.60 6.91 -10.70
N PHE A 3 8.35 6.50 -10.96
CA PHE A 3 7.68 6.81 -12.24
C PHE A 3 7.47 8.32 -12.43
N ASN A 4 7.15 9.04 -11.35
CA ASN A 4 7.02 10.50 -11.37
C ASN A 4 8.37 11.20 -11.59
N ALA A 5 9.44 10.71 -10.94
CA ALA A 5 10.80 11.24 -11.11
C ALA A 5 11.32 11.00 -12.52
N TRP A 6 10.95 9.89 -13.15
CA TRP A 6 11.28 9.62 -14.54
C TRP A 6 10.60 10.59 -15.51
N THR A 7 9.33 10.93 -15.29
CA THR A 7 8.56 11.78 -16.21
C THR A 7 8.75 13.28 -15.95
N THR A 8 8.90 13.69 -14.69
CA THR A 8 8.95 15.11 -14.28
C THR A 8 10.29 15.55 -13.69
N GLY A 9 11.21 14.62 -13.43
CA GLY A 9 12.47 14.89 -12.73
C GLY A 9 12.32 15.12 -11.22
N GLN A 10 11.10 15.06 -10.69
CA GLN A 10 10.79 15.37 -9.28
C GLN A 10 10.68 14.11 -8.43
N TRP A 11 11.43 14.08 -7.32
CA TRP A 11 11.42 12.96 -6.37
C TRP A 11 10.41 13.13 -5.24
N HIS A 12 9.89 14.35 -5.04
CA HIS A 12 8.93 14.64 -3.97
C HIS A 12 7.54 14.04 -4.27
N VAL A 13 6.81 13.71 -3.21
CA VAL A 13 5.40 13.31 -3.32
C VAL A 13 4.58 14.57 -3.52
N SER A 14 4.02 14.75 -4.71
CA SER A 14 3.13 15.87 -5.02
C SER A 14 1.71 15.57 -4.56
N HIS A 15 0.99 16.55 -4.02
CA HIS A 15 -0.42 16.40 -3.64
C HIS A 15 -1.36 16.11 -4.81
N THR A 16 -1.00 16.50 -6.03
CA THR A 16 -1.80 16.28 -7.24
C THR A 16 -0.93 15.70 -8.37
N PRO A 17 -0.56 14.42 -8.28
CA PRO A 17 0.19 13.78 -9.35
C PRO A 17 -0.70 13.48 -10.56
N ALA A 18 -0.07 13.13 -11.69
CA ALA A 18 -0.77 12.71 -12.88
C ALA A 18 -1.71 11.52 -12.59
N PRO A 19 -2.89 11.45 -13.24
CA PRO A 19 -3.93 10.46 -12.90
C PRO A 19 -3.46 9.00 -12.99
N MET A 20 -2.61 8.68 -13.98
CA MET A 20 -2.01 7.35 -14.12
C MET A 20 -1.11 6.98 -12.94
N PHE A 21 -0.41 7.94 -12.35
CA PHE A 21 0.41 7.69 -11.17
C PHE A 21 -0.47 7.51 -9.93
N THR A 22 -1.50 8.34 -9.77
CA THR A 22 -2.46 8.25 -8.67
C THR A 22 -3.13 6.87 -8.61
N THR A 23 -3.58 6.33 -9.75
CA THR A 23 -4.17 4.99 -9.79
C THR A 23 -3.18 3.89 -9.40
N THR A 24 -1.92 3.97 -9.85
CA THR A 24 -0.89 2.99 -9.47
C THR A 24 -0.55 3.05 -7.98
N ILE A 25 -0.49 4.24 -7.38
CA ILE A 25 -0.28 4.40 -5.93
C ILE A 25 -1.45 3.82 -5.17
N ILE A 26 -2.69 4.15 -5.57
CA ILE A 26 -3.89 3.63 -4.91
C ILE A 26 -3.89 2.10 -4.97
N LEU A 27 -3.62 1.50 -6.14
CA LEU A 27 -3.53 0.04 -6.27
C LEU A 27 -2.44 -0.57 -5.36
N ALA A 28 -1.28 0.07 -5.27
CA ALA A 28 -0.20 -0.38 -4.40
C ALA A 28 -0.58 -0.30 -2.91
N ILE A 29 -1.23 0.79 -2.49
CA ILE A 29 -1.75 0.95 -1.12
C ILE A 29 -2.85 -0.08 -0.84
N MET A 30 -3.76 -0.31 -1.79
CA MET A 30 -4.83 -1.31 -1.66
C MET A 30 -4.25 -2.72 -1.46
N LEU A 31 -3.22 -3.08 -2.22
CA LEU A 31 -2.52 -4.35 -2.09
C LEU A 31 -1.84 -4.47 -0.72
N LYS A 32 -1.12 -3.43 -0.29
CA LYS A 32 -0.41 -3.41 1.00
C LYS A 32 -1.37 -3.51 2.19
N LEU A 33 -2.52 -2.84 2.11
CA LEU A 33 -3.55 -2.89 3.14
C LEU A 33 -4.42 -4.15 3.06
N GLY A 34 -4.37 -4.91 1.96
CA GLY A 34 -5.23 -6.07 1.77
C GLY A 34 -6.72 -5.70 1.70
N ILE A 35 -7.04 -4.56 1.09
CA ILE A 35 -8.43 -4.14 0.86
C ILE A 35 -8.90 -4.56 -0.54
N ALA A 36 -10.22 -4.60 -0.76
CA ALA A 36 -10.79 -5.01 -2.04
C ALA A 36 -10.29 -4.10 -3.19
N PRO A 37 -9.99 -4.66 -4.38
CA PRO A 37 -10.11 -6.07 -4.79
C PRO A 37 -8.95 -6.97 -4.33
N THR A 38 -7.84 -6.41 -3.85
CA THR A 38 -6.58 -7.11 -3.53
C THR A 38 -6.51 -7.73 -2.13
N HIS A 39 -7.65 -8.16 -1.58
CA HIS A 39 -7.75 -8.65 -0.20
C HIS A 39 -7.44 -10.15 -0.04
N ALA A 40 -7.38 -10.91 -1.15
CA ALA A 40 -7.31 -12.38 -1.11
C ALA A 40 -6.11 -12.93 -0.31
N TRP A 41 -4.96 -12.25 -0.35
CA TRP A 41 -3.77 -12.69 0.39
C TRP A 41 -3.91 -12.54 1.92
N TYR A 42 -4.76 -11.63 2.38
CA TYR A 42 -4.80 -11.21 3.78
C TYR A 42 -5.42 -12.28 4.72
N PRO A 43 -6.61 -12.85 4.44
CA PRO A 43 -7.19 -13.90 5.28
C PRO A 43 -6.32 -15.16 5.36
N GLU A 44 -5.76 -15.61 4.24
CA GLU A 44 -4.93 -16.82 4.18
C GLU A 44 -3.65 -16.68 5.00
N VAL A 45 -2.98 -15.53 4.91
CA VAL A 45 -1.76 -15.23 5.69
C VAL A 45 -2.07 -15.13 7.19
N LEU A 46 -3.19 -14.52 7.57
CA LEU A 46 -3.57 -14.45 8.99
C LEU A 46 -3.85 -15.84 9.56
N GLN A 47 -4.60 -16.68 8.83
CA GLN A 47 -4.95 -18.03 9.27
C GLN A 47 -3.73 -18.96 9.39
N GLY A 48 -2.73 -18.81 8.53
CA GLY A 48 -1.49 -19.60 8.56
C GLY A 48 -0.43 -19.12 9.54
N SER A 49 -0.66 -18.02 10.26
CA SER A 49 0.34 -17.37 11.12
C SER A 49 0.06 -17.53 12.62
N THR A 50 1.06 -17.23 13.46
CA THR A 50 0.85 -17.18 14.92
C THR A 50 0.01 -15.97 15.33
N LEU A 51 -0.60 -16.00 16.52
CA LEU A 51 -1.41 -14.88 17.01
C LEU A 51 -0.61 -13.56 17.11
N SER A 52 0.66 -13.62 17.54
CA SER A 52 1.52 -12.44 17.64
C SER A 52 1.78 -11.82 16.26
N THR A 53 2.10 -12.65 15.25
CA THR A 53 2.29 -12.16 13.88
C THR A 53 1.00 -11.61 13.28
N ALA A 54 -0.15 -12.27 13.50
CA ALA A 54 -1.45 -11.79 13.05
C ALA A 54 -1.81 -10.43 13.67
N LEU A 55 -1.50 -10.23 14.95
CA LEU A 55 -1.68 -8.95 15.64
C LEU A 55 -0.82 -7.85 15.01
N ILE A 56 0.45 -8.12 14.72
CA ILE A 56 1.37 -7.15 14.10
C ILE A 56 0.92 -6.78 12.68
N ILE A 57 0.48 -7.76 11.89
CA ILE A 57 -0.01 -7.55 10.52
C ILE A 57 -1.31 -6.75 10.51
N SER A 58 -2.20 -6.99 11.48
CA SER A 58 -3.48 -6.29 11.58
C SER A 58 -3.40 -4.88 12.18
N THR A 59 -2.34 -4.56 12.92
CA THR A 59 -2.16 -3.25 13.58
C THR A 59 -0.97 -2.48 13.01
N TRP A 60 0.25 -2.92 13.30
CA TRP A 60 1.48 -2.20 12.97
C TRP A 60 1.65 -1.99 11.46
N GLN A 61 1.40 -3.02 10.65
CA GLN A 61 1.59 -2.90 9.19
C GLN A 61 0.59 -1.94 8.51
N LYS A 62 -0.48 -1.51 9.21
CA LYS A 62 -1.47 -0.57 8.68
C LYS A 62 -1.07 0.90 8.83
N PHE A 63 -0.16 1.25 9.75
CA PHE A 63 0.18 2.65 10.01
C PHE A 63 0.96 3.32 8.88
N ALA A 64 1.99 2.66 8.35
CA ALA A 64 2.83 3.28 7.32
C ALA A 64 2.07 3.62 6.02
N PRO A 65 1.17 2.76 5.50
CA PRO A 65 0.39 3.10 4.30
C PRO A 65 -0.66 4.19 4.51
N LEU A 66 -1.11 4.44 5.76
CA LEU A 66 -2.08 5.48 6.08
C LEU A 66 -1.45 6.88 6.27
N ALA A 67 -0.12 6.95 6.39
CA ALA A 67 0.62 8.19 6.54
C ALA A 67 1.02 8.85 5.20
N LEU A 68 0.72 8.18 4.08
CA LEU A 68 1.10 8.54 2.70
C LEU A 68 -0.02 9.31 2.01
#